data_AF-A0A943YB65-F1
#
_entry.id   AF-A0A943YB65-F1
#
_cell.length_a   1.000
_cell.length_b   1.000
_cell.length_c   1.000
_cell.angle_alpha   90.00
_cell.angle_beta   90.00
_cell.angle_gamma   90.00
#
_symmetry.space_group_name_H-M   'P 1'
#
loop_
_entity.id
_entity.type
_entity.pdbx_description
1 polymer ?
#
loop_
_entity_poly.entity_id
_entity_poly.type
_entity_poly.pdbx_seq_one_letter_code
_entity_poly.pdbx_strand_id
1 'polypeptide(L)'
;MFATDEETIAKINALADGDCFIHGDLHLENVMLDQNNQLVLIDMMNVCKGTELYDVARTYFLLSYDSNIQRKYLEKMGYSVEDIMPYLDVILRVRENEMSCIY
;
A
#
# COMPACT_ATOMS: atom_id res chain seq x y z
N MET A 1 2.02 -17.36 13.60
CA MET A 1 0.88 -17.25 12.65
C MET A 1 0.05 -16.09 13.14
N PHE A 2 0.01 -14.99 12.39
CA PHE A 2 -0.84 -13.84 12.72
C PHE A 2 -2.29 -14.29 12.64
N ALA A 3 -3.06 -14.14 13.71
CA ALA A 3 -4.48 -14.39 13.67
C ALA A 3 -5.17 -13.11 13.17
N THR A 4 -5.44 -13.06 11.87
CA THR A 4 -6.32 -12.04 11.30
C THR A 4 -7.76 -12.42 11.66
N ASP A 5 -8.53 -11.49 12.23
CA ASP A 5 -9.93 -11.75 12.60
C ASP A 5 -10.82 -12.01 11.37
N GLU A 6 -11.94 -12.71 11.58
CA GLU A 6 -12.86 -13.10 10.50
C GLU A 6 -13.42 -11.89 9.73
N GLU A 7 -13.60 -10.75 10.40
CA GLU A 7 -14.08 -9.51 9.77
C GLU A 7 -13.05 -8.98 8.76
N THR A 8 -11.78 -8.94 9.14
CA THR A 8 -10.69 -8.50 8.29
C THR A 8 -10.48 -9.44 7.11
N ILE A 9 -10.58 -10.76 7.32
CA ILE A 9 -10.56 -11.74 6.22
C ILE A 9 -11.73 -11.51 5.26
N ALA A 10 -12.94 -11.24 5.77
CA ALA A 10 -14.10 -10.94 4.93
C ALA A 10 -13.91 -9.67 4.10
N LYS A 11 -13.30 -8.62 4.67
CA LYS A 11 -12.94 -7.40 3.94
C LYS A 11 -11.92 -7.66 2.84
N ILE A 12 -10.87 -8.44 3.12
CA ILE A 12 -9.88 -8.85 2.11
C ILE A 12 -10.55 -9.59 0.95
N ASN A 13 -11.41 -10.57 1.26
CA ASN A 13 -12.11 -11.36 0.25
C ASN A 13 -13.13 -10.55 -0.59
N ALA A 14 -13.53 -9.37 -0.12
CA ALA A 14 -14.43 -8.47 -0.84
C ALA A 14 -13.68 -7.49 -1.78
N LEU A 15 -12.36 -7.40 -1.67
CA LEU A 15 -11.55 -6.56 -2.57
C LEU A 15 -11.50 -7.16 -3.97
N ALA A 16 -11.37 -6.30 -4.97
CA ALA A 16 -11.23 -6.74 -6.36
C ALA A 16 -9.86 -7.40 -6.58
N ASP A 17 -9.86 -8.52 -7.32
CA ASP A 17 -8.63 -9.22 -7.73
C ASP A 17 -7.76 -8.40 -8.70
N GLY A 18 -8.38 -7.54 -9.52
CA GLY A 18 -7.70 -6.68 -10.50
C GLY A 18 -6.88 -7.44 -11.57
N ASP A 19 -6.17 -6.68 -12.42
CA ASP A 19 -5.28 -7.24 -13.45
C ASP A 19 -4.00 -6.41 -13.66
N CYS A 20 -3.66 -5.58 -12.68
CA CYS A 20 -2.48 -4.75 -12.71
C CYS A 20 -1.28 -5.47 -12.08
N PHE A 21 -0.09 -5.08 -12.51
CA PHE A 21 1.14 -5.41 -11.81
C PHE A 21 1.26 -4.51 -10.58
N ILE A 22 1.36 -5.14 -9.41
CA ILE A 22 1.47 -4.46 -8.12
C ILE A 22 2.86 -4.70 -7.58
N HIS A 23 3.54 -3.63 -7.16
CA HIS A 23 4.86 -3.71 -6.54
C HIS A 23 4.77 -4.35 -5.15
N GLY A 24 3.76 -4.00 -4.38
CA GLY A 24 3.54 -4.54 -3.04
C GLY A 24 4.32 -3.81 -1.96
N ASP A 25 5.43 -3.14 -2.31
CA ASP A 25 6.22 -2.30 -1.40
C ASP A 25 6.67 -0.93 -1.94
N LEU A 26 5.79 -0.21 -2.64
CA LEU A 26 6.20 0.99 -3.34
C LEU A 26 6.38 2.18 -2.38
N HIS A 27 7.62 2.59 -2.15
CA HIS A 27 7.98 3.83 -1.45
C HIS A 27 9.32 4.38 -1.94
N LEU A 28 9.64 5.61 -1.54
CA LEU A 28 10.81 6.35 -2.03
C LEU A 28 12.14 5.63 -1.80
N GLU A 29 12.28 4.86 -0.72
CA GLU A 29 13.52 4.11 -0.44
C GLU A 29 13.72 2.91 -1.38
N ASN A 30 12.65 2.45 -2.04
CA ASN A 30 12.71 1.42 -3.08
C ASN A 30 12.87 2.02 -4.50
N VAL A 31 13.12 3.33 -4.61
CA VAL A 31 13.40 4.00 -5.88
C VAL A 31 14.81 4.58 -5.87
N MET A 32 15.65 4.10 -6.79
CA MET A 32 17.03 4.56 -6.98
C MET A 32 17.19 5.39 -8.25
N LEU A 33 18.25 6.18 -8.32
CA LEU A 33 18.74 6.77 -9.56
C LEU A 33 19.96 5.97 -10.05
N ASP A 34 19.94 5.56 -11.31
CA ASP A 34 21.12 4.96 -11.93
C ASP A 34 22.16 6.03 -12.33
N GLN A 35 23.30 5.61 -12.88
CA GLN A 35 24.35 6.52 -13.36
C GLN A 35 23.92 7.50 -14.48
N ASN A 36 22.73 7.31 -15.07
CA ASN A 36 22.15 8.13 -16.13
C ASN A 36 20.93 8.94 -15.64
N ASN A 37 20.75 9.08 -14.31
CA ASN A 37 19.60 9.72 -13.68
C ASN A 37 18.24 9.09 -14.06
N GLN A 38 18.21 7.80 -14.41
CA GLN A 38 16.96 7.06 -14.62
C GLN A 38 16.48 6.50 -13.29
N LEU A 39 15.16 6.57 -13.06
CA LEU A 39 14.53 5.94 -11.91
C LEU A 39 14.54 4.42 -12.09
N VAL A 40 15.07 3.72 -11.09
CA VAL A 40 15.10 2.26 -11.01
C VAL A 40 14.30 1.85 -9.79
N LEU A 41 13.25 1.04 -10.01
CA LEU A 41 12.48 0.42 -8.94
C LEU A 41 13.18 -0.88 -8.52
N ILE A 42 13.39 -1.04 -7.22
CA ILE A 42 14.02 -2.22 -6.61
C ILE A 42 13.06 -2.89 -5.62
N ASP A 43 13.50 -4.00 -5.02
CA ASP A 43 12.74 -4.74 -4.01
C ASP A 43 11.41 -5.34 -4.51
N MET A 44 11.52 -6.09 -5.60
CA MET A 44 10.40 -6.71 -6.32
C MET A 44 9.89 -8.01 -5.66
N MET A 45 10.17 -8.26 -4.37
CA MET A 45 9.84 -9.53 -3.72
C MET A 45 8.36 -9.67 -3.32
N ASN A 46 7.64 -8.54 -3.23
CA ASN A 46 6.23 -8.50 -2.86
C ASN A 46 5.29 -8.38 -4.07
N VAL A 47 5.82 -8.56 -5.29
CA VAL A 47 5.05 -8.31 -6.51
C VAL A 47 3.92 -9.31 -6.65
N CYS A 48 2.75 -8.81 -7.06
CA CYS A 48 1.59 -9.64 -7.30
C CYS A 48 0.69 -9.05 -8.40
N LYS A 49 -0.38 -9.79 -8.70
CA LYS A 49 -1.47 -9.34 -9.55
C LYS A 49 -2.56 -8.76 -8.63
N GLY A 50 -3.05 -7.57 -8.96
CA GLY A 50 -4.00 -6.85 -8.10
C GLY A 50 -4.65 -5.66 -8.79
N THR A 51 -5.38 -4.86 -8.01
CA THR A 51 -5.80 -3.51 -8.40
C THR A 51 -4.70 -2.50 -8.03
N GLU A 52 -4.45 -1.51 -8.88
CA GLU A 52 -3.48 -0.45 -8.66
C GLU A 52 -3.70 0.32 -7.34
N LEU A 53 -4.97 0.39 -6.89
CA LEU A 53 -5.37 1.01 -5.63
C LEU A 53 -4.66 0.42 -4.41
N TYR A 54 -4.19 -0.84 -4.46
CA TYR A 54 -3.39 -1.41 -3.38
C TYR A 54 -2.07 -0.66 -3.19
N ASP A 55 -1.28 -0.48 -4.26
CA ASP A 55 -0.03 0.26 -4.18
C ASP A 55 -0.29 1.73 -3.80
N VAL A 56 -1.37 2.33 -4.32
CA VAL A 56 -1.74 3.70 -3.95
C VAL A 56 -2.06 3.82 -2.46
N ALA A 57 -2.90 2.94 -1.92
CA ALA A 57 -3.26 2.92 -0.51
C ALA A 57 -2.04 2.65 0.38
N ARG A 58 -1.15 1.74 -0.04
CA ARG A 58 0.03 1.36 0.73
C ARG A 58 1.10 2.44 0.74
N THR A 59 1.39 3.08 -0.40
CA THR A 59 2.26 4.26 -0.44
C THR A 59 1.65 5.40 0.39
N TYR A 60 0.34 5.64 0.29
CA TYR A 60 -0.34 6.62 1.12
C TYR A 60 -0.15 6.34 2.62
N PHE A 61 -0.34 5.09 3.06
CA PHE A 61 -0.12 4.67 4.44
C PHE A 61 1.33 4.91 4.90
N LEU A 62 2.33 4.56 4.07
CA LEU A 62 3.75 4.76 4.40
C LEU A 62 4.14 6.24 4.49
N LEU A 63 3.42 7.13 3.79
CA LEU A 63 3.60 8.58 3.86
C LEU A 63 2.95 9.23 5.09
N SER A 64 2.35 8.46 6.01
CA SER A 64 1.62 8.99 7.19
C SER A 64 2.43 9.88 8.14
N TYR A 65 3.76 9.93 7.98
CA TYR A 65 4.61 10.88 8.69
C TYR A 65 4.46 12.34 8.22
N ASP A 66 3.88 12.59 7.04
CA ASP A 66 3.63 13.95 6.51
C ASP A 66 2.31 14.01 5.71
N SER A 67 1.28 14.60 6.33
CA SER A 67 -0.05 14.74 5.74
C SER A 67 -0.10 15.64 4.50
N ASN A 68 0.84 16.59 4.35
CA ASN A 68 0.91 17.40 3.13
C ASN A 68 1.43 16.59 1.96
N ILE A 69 2.39 15.70 2.19
CA ILE A 69 2.91 14.80 1.15
C ILE A 69 1.85 13.76 0.77
N GLN A 70 1.16 13.16 1.75
CA GLN A 70 0.03 12.25 1.50
C GLN A 70 -1.04 12.87 0.60
N ARG A 71 -1.48 14.10 0.93
CA ARG A 71 -2.49 14.81 0.12
C ARG A 71 -2.00 15.04 -1.31
N LYS A 72 -0.79 15.58 -1.47
CA LYS A 72 -0.20 15.83 -2.80
C LYS A 72 -0.02 14.55 -3.61
N TYR A 73 0.31 13.44 -2.96
CA TYR A 73 0.43 12.13 -3.59
C TYR A 73 -0.91 11.70 -4.18
N LEU A 74 -1.99 11.67 -3.39
CA LEU A 74 -3.32 11.30 -3.88
C LEU A 74 -3.83 12.22 -4.99
N GLU A 75 -3.65 13.54 -4.84
CA GLU A 75 -3.97 14.52 -5.88
C GLU A 75 -3.26 14.20 -7.20
N LYS A 76 -1.98 13.79 -7.14
CA LYS A 76 -1.20 13.45 -8.33
C LYS A 76 -1.58 12.09 -8.92
N MET A 77 -2.01 11.14 -8.09
CA MET A 77 -2.51 9.84 -8.54
C MET A 77 -3.94 9.91 -9.09
N GLY A 78 -4.67 10.99 -8.84
CA GLY A 78 -6.04 11.18 -9.31
C GLY A 78 -7.09 10.44 -8.46
N TYR A 79 -6.77 10.15 -7.20
CA TYR A 79 -7.64 9.44 -6.27
C TYR A 79 -7.97 10.29 -5.04
N SER A 80 -9.11 10.02 -4.44
CA SER A 80 -9.53 10.52 -3.13
C SER A 80 -9.17 9.52 -2.02
N VAL A 81 -9.34 9.94 -0.76
CA VAL A 81 -9.16 9.02 0.38
C VAL A 81 -10.26 7.96 0.37
N GLU A 82 -11.47 8.33 -0.05
CA GLU A 82 -12.62 7.43 -0.19
C GLU A 82 -12.35 6.31 -1.20
N ASP A 83 -11.67 6.61 -2.31
CA ASP A 83 -11.33 5.61 -3.33
C ASP A 83 -10.38 4.53 -2.80
N ILE A 84 -9.42 4.91 -1.95
CA ILE A 84 -8.43 3.98 -1.38
C ILE A 84 -8.88 3.35 -0.06
N MET A 85 -9.96 3.84 0.55
CA MET A 85 -10.40 3.45 1.89
C MET A 85 -10.57 1.94 2.09
N PRO A 86 -11.15 1.17 1.14
CA PRO A 86 -11.28 -0.29 1.31
C PRO A 86 -9.94 -1.00 1.51
N TYR A 87 -8.89 -0.53 0.85
CA TYR A 87 -7.54 -1.07 0.97
C TYR A 87 -6.83 -0.53 2.22
N LEU A 88 -6.98 0.77 2.49
CA LEU A 88 -6.36 1.43 3.64
C LEU A 88 -6.88 0.86 4.97
N ASP A 89 -8.17 0.58 5.10
CA ASP A 89 -8.78 -0.01 6.30
C ASP A 89 -8.17 -1.39 6.63
N VAL A 90 -7.99 -2.24 5.61
CA VAL A 90 -7.32 -3.54 5.76
C VAL A 90 -5.86 -3.37 6.16
N ILE A 91 -5.12 -2.47 5.51
CA ILE A 91 -3.70 -2.21 5.82
C ILE A 91 -3.52 -1.78 7.28
N LEU A 92 -4.35 -0.83 7.74
CA LEU A 92 -4.32 -0.33 9.11
C LEU A 92 -4.60 -1.45 10.10
N ARG A 93 -5.64 -2.25 9.87
CA ARG A 93 -6.03 -3.34 10.77
C ARG A 93 -4.98 -4.45 10.86
N VAL A 94 -4.38 -4.83 9.73
CA VAL A 94 -3.28 -5.80 9.72
C VAL A 94 -2.08 -5.23 10.49
N ARG A 95 -1.76 -3.95 10.31
CA ARG A 95 -0.64 -3.31 11.02
C ARG A 95 -0.87 -3.21 12.53
N GLU A 96 -2.08 -2.88 12.96
CA GLU A 96 -2.46 -2.89 14.38
C GLU A 96 -2.21 -4.27 15.00
N ASN A 97 -2.66 -5.34 14.32
CA ASN A 97 -2.47 -6.70 14.78
C ASN A 97 -0.99 -7.11 14.85
N GLU A 98 -0.17 -6.70 13.88
CA GLU A 98 1.29 -6.90 13.93
C GLU A 98 1.92 -6.25 15.17
N MET A 99 1.50 -5.03 15.51
CA MET A 99 2.03 -4.29 16.64
C MET A 99 1.54 -4.83 18.00
N SER A 100 0.28 -5.26 18.09
CA SER A 100 -0.29 -5.81 19.32
C SER A 100 0.35 -7.13 19.75
N CYS A 101 0.98 -7.88 18.83
CA CYS A 101 1.66 -9.14 19.14
C CYS A 101 3.13 -9.00 19.56
N ILE A 102 3.67 -7.77 19.63
CA ILE A 102 5.07 -7.50 20.03
C ILE A 102 5.18 -7.23 21.54
N TYR A 103 4.06 -7.19 22.27
CA TYR A 103 3.96 -7.02 23.73
C TYR A 103 3.23 -8.18 24.39
#